data_AF-A0A6P0XNH8-F1
#
_entry.id   AF-A0A6P0XNH8-F1
#
_cell.length_a   1.000
_cell.length_b   1.000
_cell.length_c   1.000
_cell.angle_alpha   90.00
_cell.angle_beta   90.00
_cell.angle_gamma   90.00
#
_symmetry.space_group_name_H-M   'P 1'
#
loop_
_entity.id
_entity.type
_entity.pdbx_description
1 polymer ?
#
loop_
_entity_poly.entity_id
_entity_poly.type
_entity_poly.pdbx_seq_one_letter_code
_entity_poly.pdbx_strand_id
1 'polypeptide(L)'
;ERRTTYESGVEPIGGAWIQFNIRYYMFALVFVIFDVETVFLYPWAVAFHQLGLLAFIEALIFITILVVALVYAWRKGALEWS
;
A
#
# COMPACT_ATOMS: atom_id res chain seq x y z
N GLU A 1 22.59 -32.85 1.36
CA GLU A 1 21.47 -32.53 2.27
C GLU A 1 21.22 -31.04 2.46
N ARG A 2 22.19 -30.19 2.85
CA ARG A 2 21.96 -28.73 3.10
C ARG A 2 21.59 -27.84 1.88
N ARG A 3 21.24 -28.42 0.72
CA ARG A 3 20.93 -27.67 -0.52
C ARG A 3 19.60 -28.05 -1.16
N THR A 4 18.79 -28.88 -0.50
CA THR A 4 17.48 -29.32 -1.00
C THR A 4 16.36 -28.60 -0.26
N THR A 5 15.29 -28.25 -0.99
CA THR A 5 14.08 -27.61 -0.45
C THR A 5 13.39 -28.52 0.57
N TYR A 6 12.83 -27.92 1.63
CA TYR A 6 12.08 -28.66 2.65
C TYR A 6 10.69 -29.06 2.14
N GLU A 7 10.39 -30.36 2.13
CA GLU A 7 9.16 -30.96 1.57
C GLU A 7 8.43 -31.88 2.59
N SER A 8 8.58 -31.61 3.89
CA SER A 8 7.93 -32.40 4.97
C SER A 8 8.14 -33.93 4.89
N GLY A 9 9.26 -34.38 4.32
CA GLY A 9 9.67 -35.79 4.29
C GLY A 9 9.29 -36.57 3.03
N VAL A 10 8.71 -35.94 2.00
CA VAL A 10 8.42 -36.56 0.70
C VAL A 10 9.21 -35.89 -0.43
N GLU A 11 9.39 -36.57 -1.56
CA GLU A 11 9.94 -35.94 -2.76
C GLU A 11 8.91 -34.97 -3.37
N PRO A 12 9.33 -33.81 -3.91
CA PRO A 12 8.42 -32.85 -4.51
C PRO A 12 7.76 -33.45 -5.76
N ILE A 13 6.43 -33.48 -5.76
CA ILE A 13 5.61 -33.99 -6.88
C ILE A 13 4.74 -32.85 -7.40
N GLY A 14 4.93 -32.48 -8.67
CA GLY A 14 4.17 -31.41 -9.33
C GLY A 14 5.05 -30.24 -9.77
N GLY A 15 4.43 -29.23 -10.39
CA GLY A 15 5.10 -27.99 -10.78
C GLY A 15 5.01 -26.94 -9.68
N ALA A 16 6.07 -26.13 -9.52
CA ALA A 16 6.10 -25.01 -8.55
C ALA A 16 5.25 -23.79 -8.98
N TRP A 17 4.35 -23.96 -9.95
CA TRP A 17 3.54 -22.87 -10.49
C TRP A 17 2.26 -22.71 -9.70
N ILE A 18 2.04 -21.51 -9.18
CA ILE A 18 0.88 -21.18 -8.35
C ILE A 18 0.01 -20.19 -9.11
N GLN A 19 -1.32 -20.33 -9.00
CA GLN A 19 -2.23 -19.31 -9.50
C GLN A 19 -2.11 -18.06 -8.62
N PHE A 20 -1.57 -16.99 -9.21
CA PHE A 20 -1.38 -15.74 -8.50
C PHE A 20 -2.71 -14.98 -8.37
N ASN A 21 -3.07 -14.64 -7.14
CA ASN A 21 -4.27 -13.87 -6.87
C ASN A 21 -4.02 -12.38 -7.13
N ILE A 22 -4.87 -11.72 -7.92
CA ILE A 22 -4.73 -10.29 -8.25
C ILE A 22 -4.78 -9.38 -7.01
N ARG A 23 -5.35 -9.86 -5.90
CA ARG A 23 -5.42 -9.10 -4.65
C ARG A 23 -4.06 -8.63 -4.15
N TYR A 24 -3.01 -9.45 -4.29
CA TYR A 24 -1.65 -9.04 -3.91
C TYR A 24 -1.19 -7.79 -4.65
N TYR A 25 -1.52 -7.68 -5.95
CA TYR A 25 -1.20 -6.51 -6.75
C TYR A 25 -2.00 -5.29 -6.30
N MET A 26 -3.28 -5.46 -5.98
CA MET A 26 -4.14 -4.36 -5.51
C MET A 26 -3.61 -3.75 -4.20
N PHE A 27 -3.22 -4.58 -3.23
CA PHE A 27 -2.60 -4.11 -1.99
C PHE A 27 -1.27 -3.40 -2.25
N ALA A 28 -0.41 -3.96 -3.11
CA ALA A 28 0.86 -3.33 -3.46
C ALA A 28 0.67 -1.95 -4.13
N LEU A 29 -0.31 -1.84 -5.03
CA LEU A 29 -0.60 -0.58 -5.72
C LEU A 29 -1.09 0.49 -4.75
N VAL A 30 -2.05 0.16 -3.88
CA VAL A 30 -2.55 1.09 -2.86
C VAL A 30 -1.43 1.50 -1.90
N PHE A 31 -0.60 0.56 -1.47
CA PHE A 31 0.55 0.83 -0.62
C PHE A 31 1.53 1.82 -1.26
N VAL A 32 1.92 1.62 -2.51
CA VAL A 32 2.86 2.50 -3.21
C VAL A 32 2.30 3.91 -3.38
N ILE A 33 1.00 4.04 -3.69
CA ILE A 33 0.35 5.34 -3.81
C ILE A 33 0.39 6.08 -2.46
N PHE A 34 -0.02 5.42 -1.38
CA PHE A 34 0.01 6.00 -0.04
C PHE A 34 1.44 6.36 0.41
N ASP A 35 2.42 5.51 0.12
CA ASP A 35 3.82 5.76 0.47
C ASP A 35 4.32 7.06 -0.18
N VAL A 36 4.08 7.22 -1.49
CA VAL A 36 4.41 8.43 -2.23
C VAL A 36 3.70 9.66 -1.66
N GLU A 37 2.42 9.54 -1.29
CA GLU A 37 1.67 10.64 -0.66
C GLU A 37 2.25 11.06 0.69
N THR A 38 2.70 10.09 1.51
CA THR A 38 3.35 10.42 2.79
C THR A 38 4.68 11.15 2.59
N VAL A 39 5.45 10.80 1.56
CA VAL A 39 6.68 11.52 1.18
C VAL A 39 6.39 13.00 0.92
N PHE A 40 5.23 13.36 0.35
CA PHE A 40 4.83 14.76 0.19
C PHE A 40 4.39 15.42 1.51
N LEU A 41 3.76 14.68 2.41
CA LEU A 41 3.34 15.19 3.71
C LEU A 41 4.51 15.49 4.65
N TYR A 42 5.62 14.75 4.55
CA TYR A 42 6.78 14.91 5.45
C TYR A 42 7.40 16.31 5.42
N PRO A 43 7.82 16.87 4.26
CA PRO A 43 8.39 18.21 4.21
C PRO A 43 7.42 19.28 4.71
N TRP A 44 6.14 19.17 4.38
CA TRP A 44 5.11 20.07 4.87
C TRP A 44 4.99 20.02 6.40
N ALA A 45 4.97 18.81 6.99
CA ALA A 45 4.88 18.63 8.43
C ALA A 45 6.12 19.16 9.17
N VAL A 46 7.31 18.94 8.61
CA VAL A 46 8.57 19.44 9.20
C VAL A 46 8.65 20.97 9.15
N ALA A 47 8.20 21.59 8.05
CA ALA A 47 8.23 23.04 7.89
C ALA A 47 6.98 23.75 8.45
N PHE A 48 6.05 23.03 9.07
CA PHE A 48 4.74 23.54 9.49
C PHE A 48 4.82 24.82 10.34
N HIS A 49 5.82 24.92 11.21
CA HIS A 49 6.04 26.08 12.08
C HIS A 49 6.33 27.40 11.32
N GLN A 50 6.74 27.33 10.05
CA GLN A 50 7.13 28.49 9.23
C GLN A 50 6.09 28.84 8.17
N LEU A 51 5.12 27.96 7.91
CA LEU A 51 4.33 27.92 6.67
C LEU A 51 2.96 28.65 6.75
N GLY A 52 2.59 29.20 7.91
CA GLY A 52 1.38 30.02 8.06
C GLY A 52 0.06 29.30 7.76
N LEU A 53 -1.04 30.06 7.72
CA LEU A 53 -2.42 29.50 7.64
C LEU A 53 -2.76 28.94 6.24
N LEU A 54 -2.17 29.49 5.18
CA LEU A 54 -2.42 29.03 3.80
C LEU A 54 -1.93 27.60 3.59
N ALA A 55 -0.71 27.28 4.00
CA ALA A 55 -0.17 25.93 3.89
C ALA A 55 -0.95 24.91 4.72
N PHE A 56 -1.56 25.33 5.83
CA PHE A 56 -2.46 24.47 6.60
C PHE A 56 -3.71 24.11 5.80
N ILE A 57 -4.34 25.07 5.12
CA ILE A 57 -5.51 24.83 4.27
C ILE A 57 -5.14 23.93 3.08
N GLU A 58 -4.00 24.16 2.44
CA GLU A 58 -3.52 23.33 1.33
C GLU A 58 -3.35 21.87 1.75
N ALA A 59 -2.73 21.62 2.91
CA ALA A 59 -2.59 20.26 3.42
C ALA A 59 -3.92 19.64 3.86
N LEU A 60 -4.86 20.43 4.39
CA LEU A 60 -6.19 19.94 4.71
C LEU A 60 -6.93 19.46 3.45
N ILE A 61 -6.82 20.22 2.36
CA ILE A 61 -7.38 19.85 1.05
C ILE A 61 -6.70 18.57 0.55
N PHE A 62 -5.37 18.50 0.63
CA PHE A 62 -4.60 17.33 0.22
C PHE A 62 -5.04 16.07 0.96
N ILE A 63 -5.09 16.12 2.30
CA ILE A 63 -5.55 15.00 3.15
C ILE A 63 -6.98 14.60 2.80
N THR A 64 -7.87 15.57 2.55
CA THR A 64 -9.27 15.30 2.19
C THR A 64 -9.35 14.49 0.89
N ILE A 65 -8.52 14.81 -0.11
CA ILE A 65 -8.45 14.06 -1.37
C ILE A 65 -8.00 12.61 -1.11
N LEU A 66 -7.00 12.39 -0.23
CA LEU A 66 -6.53 11.05 0.13
C LEU A 66 -7.63 10.22 0.78
N VAL A 67 -8.37 10.83 1.71
CA VAL A 67 -9.49 10.18 2.39
C VAL A 67 -10.58 9.79 1.38
N VAL A 68 -10.91 10.66 0.42
CA VAL A 68 -11.89 10.35 -0.63
C VAL A 68 -11.41 9.19 -1.51
N ALA A 69 -10.14 9.18 -1.91
CA ALA A 69 -9.54 8.08 -2.68
C ALA A 69 -9.58 6.75 -1.91
N LEU A 70 -9.28 6.77 -0.61
CA LEU A 70 -9.33 5.60 0.26
C LEU A 70 -10.75 5.06 0.41
N VAL A 71 -11.72 5.94 0.67
CA VAL A 71 -13.13 5.57 0.77
C VAL A 71 -13.62 4.94 -0.53
N TYR A 72 -13.20 5.49 -1.67
CA TYR A 72 -13.52 4.90 -2.98
C TYR A 72 -12.92 3.50 -3.15
N ALA A 73 -11.64 3.32 -2.83
CA ALA A 73 -10.97 2.02 -2.92
C ALA A 73 -11.64 0.99 -2.01
N TRP A 74 -12.00 1.39 -0.78
CA TRP A 74 -12.72 0.53 0.15
C TRP A 74 -14.11 0.14 -0.38
N ARG A 75 -14.90 1.10 -0.88
CA ARG A 75 -16.23 0.80 -1.44
C ARG A 75 -16.19 -0.14 -2.66
N LYS A 76 -15.05 -0.21 -3.36
CA LYS A 76 -14.84 -1.14 -4.46
C LYS A 76 -14.33 -2.52 -4.04
N GLY A 77 -14.20 -2.79 -2.73
CA GLY A 77 -13.68 -4.05 -2.22
C GLY A 77 -12.18 -4.25 -2.51
N ALA A 78 -11.45 -3.17 -2.84
CA ALA A 78 -10.03 -3.29 -3.21
C ALA A 78 -9.13 -3.75 -2.05
N LEU A 79 -9.64 -3.63 -0.83
CA LEU A 79 -8.97 -3.97 0.42
C LEU A 79 -9.56 -5.23 1.08
N GLU A 80 -10.48 -5.93 0.40
CA GLU A 80 -11.13 -7.12 0.97
C GLU A 80 -10.29 -8.38 0.72
N TRP A 81 -10.12 -9.17 1.78
CA TRP A 81 -9.50 -10.49 1.75
C TRP A 81 -10.54 -11.53 2.19
N SER A 82 -11.44 -11.90 1.28
CA SER A 82 -12.45 -12.96 1.48
C SER A 82 -12.34 -14.08 0.46
#